data_AF-A0AAX2GVN7-F1
#
_entry.id   AF-A0AAX2GVN7-F1
#
_cell.length_a   1.000
_cell.length_b   1.000
_cell.length_c   1.000
_cell.angle_alpha   90.00
_cell.angle_beta   90.00
_cell.angle_gamma   90.00
#
_symmetry.space_group_name_H-M   'P 1'
#
loop_
_entity.id
_entity.type
_entity.pdbx_description
1 polymer ?
#
loop_
_entity_poly.entity_id
_entity_poly.type
_entity_poly.pdbx_seq_one_letter_code
_entity_poly.pdbx_strand_id
1 'polypeptide(L)' 'MSKAKYTKEEALQKLAQLDEKTLSRLAEISDNSKARSYFSNDIQFALLKGYLAIKK' A
#
# COMPACT_ATOMS: atom_id res chain seq x y z
N MET A 1 -0.58 8.70 16.21
CA MET A 1 -0.07 8.78 14.83
C MET A 1 0.67 7.50 14.52
N SER A 2 0.20 6.69 13.56
CA SER A 2 0.91 5.46 13.19
C SER A 2 2.14 5.83 12.36
N LYS A 3 3.35 5.44 12.81
CA LYS A 3 4.56 5.62 12.00
C LYS A 3 4.50 4.67 10.80
N ALA A 4 4.83 5.17 9.61
CA ALA A 4 5.01 4.32 8.44
C ALA A 4 6.07 3.24 8.74
N LYS A 5 5.80 1.98 8.36
CA LYS A 5 6.68 0.83 8.65
C LYS A 5 8.02 0.91 7.91
N TYR A 6 8.06 1.61 6.78
CA TYR A 6 9.21 1.77 5.90
C TYR A 6 9.42 3.25 5.61
N THR A 7 10.68 3.65 5.42
CA THR A 7 10.99 4.94 4.78
C THR A 7 10.56 4.91 3.31
N LYS A 8 10.52 6.08 2.67
CA LYS A 8 10.19 6.17 1.24
C LYS A 8 11.16 5.33 0.39
N GLU A 9 12.44 5.39 0.70
CA GLU A 9 13.49 4.68 -0.04
C GLU A 9 13.38 3.16 0.14
N GLU A 10 13.16 2.69 1.36
CA GLU A 10 12.93 1.26 1.65
C GLU A 10 11.68 0.71 0.95
N ALA A 11 10.61 1.52 0.90
CA ALA A 11 9.38 1.15 0.21
C ALA A 11 9.62 1.04 -1.31
N LEU A 12 10.31 2.01 -1.91
CA LEU A 12 10.64 1.98 -3.33
C LEU A 12 11.53 0.80 -3.70
N GLN A 13 12.54 0.48 -2.88
CA GLN A 13 13.40 -0.69 -3.10
C GLN A 13 12.62 -2.00 -3.06
N LYS A 14 11.68 -2.15 -2.11
CA LYS A 14 10.81 -3.33 -2.03
C LYS A 14 9.88 -3.45 -3.23
N LEU A 15 9.28 -2.34 -3.66
CA LEU A 15 8.38 -2.33 -4.82
C LEU A 15 9.14 -2.65 -6.11
N ALA A 16 10.37 -2.15 -6.27
CA ALA A 16 11.20 -2.38 -7.45
C ALA A 16 11.58 -3.86 -7.67
N GLN A 17 11.46 -4.72 -6.65
CA GLN A 17 11.71 -6.16 -6.75
C GLN A 17 10.50 -6.96 -7.26
N LEU A 18 9.33 -6.33 -7.37
CA LEU A 18 8.10 -6.98 -7.83
C LEU A 18 8.11 -7.12 -9.35
N ASP A 19 7.38 -8.11 -9.86
CA ASP A 19 7.21 -8.31 -11.29
C ASP A 19 6.38 -7.17 -11.93
N GLU A 20 6.55 -6.98 -13.24
CA GLU A 20 5.91 -5.91 -14.02
C GLU A 20 4.38 -5.92 -13.88
N LYS A 21 3.74 -7.10 -13.88
CA LYS A 21 2.29 -7.22 -13.75
C LYS A 21 1.83 -6.75 -12.36
N THR A 22 2.55 -7.10 -11.31
CA THR A 22 2.27 -6.63 -9.95
C THR A 22 2.47 -5.11 -9.83
N LEU A 23 3.55 -4.57 -10.39
CA LEU A 23 3.82 -3.13 -10.42
C LEU A 23 2.71 -2.35 -11.17
N SER A 24 2.31 -2.84 -12.34
CA SER A 24 1.25 -2.21 -13.15
C SER A 24 -0.08 -2.17 -12.38
N ARG A 25 -0.45 -3.24 -11.67
CA ARG A 25 -1.66 -3.28 -10.84
C ARG A 25 -1.59 -2.30 -9.66
N LEU A 26 -0.42 -2.17 -9.03
CA LEU A 26 -0.24 -1.19 -7.95
C LEU A 26 -0.35 0.25 -8.46
N ALA A 27 0.19 0.54 -9.65
CA ALA A 27 0.07 1.85 -10.29
C ALA A 27 -1.40 2.18 -10.59
N GLU A 28 -2.12 1.26 -11.23
CA GLU A 28 -3.55 1.42 -11.55
C GLU A 28 -4.40 1.68 -10.30
N ILE A 29 -4.15 0.91 -9.22
CA ILE A 29 -4.82 1.10 -7.94
C ILE A 29 -4.47 2.48 -7.34
N SER A 30 -3.23 2.94 -7.48
CA SER A 30 -2.79 4.22 -6.91
C SER A 30 -3.40 5.44 -7.61
N ASP A 31 -3.74 5.33 -8.89
CA ASP A 31 -4.40 6.38 -9.67
C ASP A 31 -5.90 6.52 -9.33
N ASN A 32 -6.51 5.48 -8.75
CA ASN A 32 -7.89 5.54 -8.30
C ASN A 32 -7.99 6.32 -6.97
N SER A 33 -8.68 7.46 -6.97
CA SER A 33 -8.82 8.34 -5.79
C SER A 33 -9.46 7.66 -4.58
N LYS A 34 -10.40 6.73 -4.77
CA LYS A 34 -11.00 5.96 -3.67
C LYS A 34 -10.03 4.93 -3.12
N ALA A 35 -9.30 4.22 -3.97
CA ALA A 35 -8.31 3.27 -3.50
C ALA A 35 -7.14 3.98 -2.78
N ARG A 36 -6.72 5.14 -3.29
CA ARG A 36 -5.70 5.99 -2.65
C ARG A 36 -6.06 6.37 -1.21
N SER A 37 -7.34 6.59 -0.91
CA SER A 37 -7.78 6.94 0.45
C SER A 37 -7.46 5.84 1.46
N TYR A 38 -7.55 4.57 1.07
CA TYR A 38 -7.17 3.43 1.92
C TYR A 38 -5.68 3.41 2.26
N PHE A 39 -4.81 4.01 1.45
CA PHE A 39 -3.38 4.09 1.71
C PHE A 39 -2.95 5.37 2.43
N SER A 40 -3.73 6.46 2.32
CA SER A 40 -3.43 7.74 2.97
C SER A 40 -4.10 7.93 4.34
N ASN A 41 -5.06 7.08 4.71
CA ASN A 41 -5.78 7.14 5.99
C ASN A 41 -5.50 5.90 6.85
N ASP A 42 -4.96 6.11 8.06
CA ASP A 42 -4.58 5.03 8.99
C ASP A 42 -5.75 4.08 9.35
N ILE A 43 -6.97 4.60 9.49
CA ILE A 43 -8.15 3.80 9.87
C ILE A 43 -8.58 2.94 8.68
N GLN A 44 -8.69 3.53 7.50
CA GLN A 44 -9.05 2.79 6.29
C GLN A 44 -8.00 1.73 5.95
N PHE A 45 -6.71 2.04 6.16
CA PHE A 45 -5.65 1.07 5.98
C PHE A 45 -5.73 -0.08 6.99
N ALA A 46 -6.09 0.21 8.25
CA ALA A 46 -6.31 -0.83 9.26
C ALA A 46 -7.48 -1.76 8.89
N LEU A 47 -8.60 -1.20 8.39
CA LEU A 47 -9.74 -1.98 7.91
C LEU A 47 -9.36 -2.86 6.70
N LEU A 48 -8.61 -2.31 5.74
CA LEU A 48 -8.14 -3.06 4.57
C LEU A 48 -7.26 -4.25 4.98
N LYS A 49 -6.33 -4.05 5.92
CA LYS A 49 -5.52 -5.16 6.46
C LYS A 49 -6.37 -6.24 7.13
N GLY A 50 -7.42 -5.84 7.85
CA GLY A 50 -8.39 -6.76 8.44
C GLY A 50 -9.13 -7.59 7.40
N TYR A 51 -9.65 -6.94 6.35
CA TYR A 51 -10.33 -7.62 5.23
C TYR A 51 -9.41 -8.64 4.53
N LEU A 52 -8.15 -8.27 4.30
CA LEU A 52 -7.16 -9.14 3.64
C LEU A 52 -6.54 -10.18 4.57
N ALA A 53 -6.99 -10.29 5.82
CA ALA A 53 -6.42 -11.17 6.85
C ALA A 53 -4.89 -11.02 7.03
N ILE A 54 -4.34 -9.83 6.74
CA ILE A 54 -2.92 -9.53 6.94
C ILE A 54 -2.69 -9.35 8.44
N LYS A 55 -2.21 -10.39 9.11
CA LYS A 55 -1.82 -10.33 10.52
C LYS A 55 -0.55 -9.46 10.68
N LYS A 56 -0.52 -8.70 11.79
CA LYS A 56 0.55 -7.74 12.14
C LYS A 56 1.96 -8.33 12.04
#